data_AF-A0A5J4ZPP4-F1
#
_entry.id   AF-A0A5J4ZPP4-F1
#
_cell.length_a   1.000
_cell.length_b   1.000
_cell.length_c   1.000
_cell.angle_alpha   90.00
_cell.angle_beta   90.00
_cell.angle_gamma   90.00
#
_symmetry.space_group_name_H-M   'P 1'
#
loop_
_entity.id
_entity.type
_entity.pdbx_description
1 polymer ?
#
loop_
_entity_poly.entity_id
_entity_poly.type
_entity_poly.pdbx_seq_one_letter_code
_entity_poly.pdbx_strand_id
1 'polypeptide(L)'
;MLIHGSEKSSELVEKAMALLEKIVSLSEIALIETAGTGDAIQALVEAVEEGSLLCKEHAVGILLLMCQSCRERYRGEILREGAMSGLLQFNVDRTRRAKKMAQALLLLLRDCCSSLTRDSIRKQWKNVLLEQAMEQIEMEDIVETGLNLVEEMIAKLSA
;
A
#
# COMPACT_ATOMS: atom_id res chain seq x y z
N MET A 1 23.84 15.77 -3.91
CA MET A 1 25.00 16.34 -4.68
C MET A 1 25.92 15.22 -5.16
N LEU A 2 25.61 14.56 -6.28
CA LEU A 2 26.43 13.44 -6.78
C LEU A 2 26.89 13.55 -8.23
N ILE A 3 26.49 14.57 -9.01
CA ILE A 3 26.92 14.65 -10.42
C ILE A 3 27.10 16.11 -10.86
N HIS A 4 28.28 16.67 -10.63
CA HIS A 4 28.72 17.86 -11.34
C HIS A 4 29.60 17.42 -12.54
N GLY A 5 29.07 17.51 -13.76
CA GLY A 5 29.81 18.15 -14.86
C GLY A 5 30.51 17.32 -15.95
N SER A 6 30.11 16.09 -16.29
CA SER A 6 30.57 15.44 -17.54
C SER A 6 29.49 14.59 -18.20
N GLU A 7 29.25 14.74 -19.50
CA GLU A 7 28.27 13.93 -20.28
C GLU A 7 28.47 12.42 -20.06
N LYS A 8 29.73 11.96 -19.93
CA LYS A 8 30.07 10.56 -19.67
C LYS A 8 29.58 10.05 -18.31
N SER A 9 29.56 10.92 -17.29
CA SER A 9 29.06 10.56 -15.96
C SER A 9 27.53 10.41 -15.95
N SER A 10 26.81 11.24 -16.71
CA SER A 10 25.36 11.12 -16.88
C SER A 10 24.97 9.83 -17.59
N GLU A 11 25.68 9.47 -18.67
CA GLU A 11 25.42 8.23 -19.41
C GLU A 11 25.64 6.97 -18.55
N LEU A 12 26.69 6.96 -17.73
CA LEU A 12 26.96 5.85 -16.82
C LEU A 12 25.84 5.71 -15.77
N VAL A 13 25.37 6.84 -15.22
CA VAL A 13 24.29 6.86 -14.22
C VAL A 13 22.98 6.38 -14.83
N GLU A 14 22.66 6.80 -16.05
CA GLU A 14 21.47 6.32 -16.78
C GLU A 14 21.52 4.79 -16.97
N LYS A 15 22.67 4.25 -17.41
CA LYS A 15 22.84 2.81 -17.59
C LYS A 15 22.76 2.05 -16.28
N ALA A 16 23.39 2.55 -15.22
CA ALA A 16 23.32 1.94 -13.89
C ALA A 16 21.89 1.94 -13.34
N MET A 17 21.16 3.05 -13.49
CA MET A 17 19.77 3.18 -13.06
C MET A 17 18.85 2.24 -13.85
N ALA A 18 19.04 2.13 -15.17
CA ALA A 18 18.31 1.20 -16.02
C ALA A 18 18.55 -0.27 -15.63
N LEU A 19 19.81 -0.63 -15.33
CA LEU A 19 20.16 -1.96 -14.84
C LEU A 19 19.53 -2.23 -13.48
N LEU A 20 19.55 -1.26 -12.57
CA LEU A 20 18.91 -1.40 -11.26
C LEU A 20 17.41 -1.63 -11.41
N GLU A 21 16.71 -0.81 -12.21
CA GLU A 21 15.28 -1.00 -12.50
C GLU A 21 15.02 -2.42 -13.04
N LYS A 22 15.86 -2.88 -13.97
CA LYS A 22 15.73 -4.23 -14.52
C LYS A 22 15.91 -5.32 -13.47
N ILE A 23 16.92 -5.20 -12.61
CA ILE A 23 17.21 -6.19 -11.55
C ILE A 23 16.05 -6.25 -10.56
N VAL A 24 15.61 -5.10 -10.04
CA VAL A 24 14.53 -5.07 -9.05
C VAL A 24 13.17 -5.45 -9.64
N SER A 25 12.96 -5.29 -10.96
CA SER A 25 11.77 -5.78 -11.66
C SER A 25 11.71 -7.31 -11.80
N LEU A 26 12.84 -8.00 -11.64
CA LEU A 26 12.96 -9.46 -11.78
C LEU A 26 13.11 -10.18 -10.44
N SER A 27 13.42 -9.47 -9.35
CA SER A 27 13.71 -10.05 -8.04
C SER A 27 13.16 -9.20 -6.91
N GLU A 28 12.20 -9.76 -6.17
CA GLU A 28 11.66 -9.14 -4.96
C GLU A 28 12.73 -8.99 -3.87
N ILE A 29 13.65 -9.95 -3.77
CA ILE A 29 14.79 -9.88 -2.84
C ILE A 29 15.65 -8.65 -3.16
N ALA A 30 16.01 -8.47 -4.44
CA ALA A 30 16.81 -7.32 -4.86
C ALA A 30 16.08 -5.98 -4.63
N LEU A 31 14.75 -5.96 -4.80
CA LEU A 31 13.94 -4.79 -4.48
C LEU A 31 14.00 -4.45 -2.99
N ILE A 32 13.87 -5.45 -2.10
CA ILE A 32 13.95 -5.28 -0.65
C ILE A 32 15.35 -4.84 -0.22
N GLU A 33 16.41 -5.44 -0.78
CA GLU A 33 17.81 -5.06 -0.50
C GLU A 33 18.10 -3.63 -0.96
N THR A 34 17.62 -3.27 -2.15
CA THR A 34 17.76 -1.90 -2.69
C THR A 34 17.07 -0.91 -1.76
N ALA A 35 15.83 -1.18 -1.35
CA ALA A 35 15.09 -0.29 -0.46
C ALA A 35 15.66 -0.25 0.98
N GLY A 36 16.33 -1.33 1.41
CA GLY A 36 17.00 -1.40 2.71
C GLY A 36 18.36 -0.71 2.75
N THR A 37 18.89 -0.29 1.60
CA THR A 37 20.11 0.52 1.54
C THR A 37 19.78 1.95 1.98
N GLY A 38 20.43 2.42 3.05
CA GLY A 38 19.99 3.57 3.86
C GLY A 38 19.48 4.79 3.08
N ASP A 39 20.22 5.22 2.07
CA ASP A 39 19.90 6.45 1.31
C ASP A 39 19.30 6.17 -0.07
N ALA A 40 18.92 4.92 -0.38
CA ALA A 40 18.49 4.55 -1.73
C ALA A 40 17.20 5.27 -2.16
N ILE A 41 16.22 5.38 -1.26
CA ILE A 41 14.96 6.09 -1.56
C ILE A 41 15.23 7.58 -1.77
N GLN A 42 16.06 8.18 -0.92
CA GLN A 42 16.47 9.58 -1.06
C GLN A 42 17.17 9.80 -2.41
N ALA A 43 18.15 8.96 -2.76
CA ALA A 43 18.87 9.06 -4.03
C ALA A 43 17.95 8.89 -5.25
N LEU A 44 16.95 8.00 -5.16
CA LEU A 44 15.94 7.85 -6.21
C LEU A 44 15.06 9.09 -6.34
N VAL A 45 14.66 9.72 -5.22
CA VAL A 45 13.87 10.95 -5.24
C VAL A 45 14.68 12.12 -5.80
N GLU A 46 15.94 12.29 -5.36
CA GLU A 46 16.88 13.26 -5.95
C GLU A 46 17.02 13.04 -7.46
N ALA A 47 17.13 11.77 -7.91
CA ALA A 47 17.21 11.43 -9.33
C ALA A 47 15.93 11.81 -10.11
N VAL A 48 14.75 11.76 -9.49
CA VAL A 48 13.49 12.25 -10.10
C VAL A 48 13.51 13.77 -10.28
N GLU A 49 14.12 14.51 -9.34
CA GLU A 49 14.16 15.97 -9.36
C GLU A 49 15.24 16.50 -10.29
N GLU A 50 16.47 15.99 -10.19
CA GLU A 50 17.66 16.55 -10.85
C GLU A 50 18.18 15.70 -12.02
N GLY A 51 17.75 14.43 -12.13
CA GLY A 51 18.30 13.49 -13.11
C GLY A 51 17.99 13.85 -14.57
N SER A 52 18.71 13.19 -15.48
CA SER A 52 18.37 13.27 -16.91
C SER A 52 17.00 12.68 -17.21
N LEU A 53 16.49 12.91 -18.42
CA LEU A 53 15.19 12.40 -18.84
C LEU A 53 15.10 10.88 -18.61
N LEU A 54 16.09 10.11 -19.06
CA LEU A 54 16.13 8.65 -18.88
C LEU A 54 16.29 8.26 -17.41
N CYS A 55 17.20 8.90 -16.67
CA CYS A 55 17.41 8.61 -15.25
C CYS A 55 16.11 8.77 -14.44
N LYS A 56 15.38 9.87 -14.67
CA LYS A 56 14.07 10.10 -14.03
C LYS A 56 13.06 8.98 -14.36
N GLU A 57 13.05 8.46 -15.59
CA GLU A 57 12.11 7.39 -15.97
C GLU A 57 12.33 6.12 -15.16
N HIS A 58 13.60 5.71 -15.08
CA HIS A 58 14.01 4.51 -14.34
C HIS A 58 13.82 4.69 -12.84
N ALA A 59 14.14 5.87 -12.29
CA ALA A 59 13.91 6.18 -10.88
C ALA A 59 12.42 6.10 -10.51
N VAL A 60 11.53 6.69 -11.33
CA VAL A 60 10.08 6.55 -11.14
C VAL A 60 9.63 5.10 -11.23
N GLY A 61 10.19 4.32 -12.14
CA GLY A 61 9.92 2.88 -12.27
C GLY A 61 10.27 2.11 -11.00
N ILE A 62 11.43 2.35 -10.41
CA ILE A 62 11.88 1.71 -9.18
C ILE A 62 10.99 2.10 -8.00
N LEU A 63 10.70 3.40 -7.82
CA LEU A 63 9.81 3.88 -6.76
C LEU A 63 8.40 3.30 -6.89
N LEU A 64 7.90 3.13 -8.12
CA LEU A 64 6.64 2.47 -8.40
C LEU A 64 6.67 0.99 -7.99
N LEU A 65 7.73 0.25 -8.35
CA LEU A 65 7.90 -1.16 -7.97
C LEU A 65 7.96 -1.32 -6.44
N MET A 66 8.66 -0.43 -5.74
CA MET A 66 8.66 -0.39 -4.27
C MET A 66 7.24 -0.20 -3.74
N CYS A 67 6.55 0.88 -4.14
CA CYS A 67 5.18 1.11 -3.68
C CYS A 67 4.19 -0.02 -4.03
N GLN A 68 4.39 -0.72 -5.14
CA GLN A 68 3.56 -1.86 -5.55
C GLN A 68 3.83 -3.11 -4.71
N SER A 69 5.06 -3.35 -4.27
CA SER A 69 5.40 -4.52 -3.45
C SER A 69 4.88 -4.37 -2.02
N CYS A 70 5.07 -3.21 -1.39
CA CYS A 70 4.56 -2.94 -0.05
C CYS A 70 4.22 -1.46 0.14
N ARG A 71 3.00 -1.08 -0.25
CA ARG A 71 2.53 0.32 -0.16
C ARG A 71 2.66 0.89 1.26
N GLU A 72 2.28 0.13 2.29
CA GLU A 72 2.29 0.61 3.68
C GLU A 72 3.69 0.96 4.16
N ARG A 73 4.70 0.19 3.74
CA ARG A 73 6.10 0.42 4.05
C ARG A 73 6.66 1.63 3.29
N TYR A 74 6.63 1.57 1.96
CA TYR A 74 7.41 2.50 1.14
C TYR A 74 6.73 3.85 0.92
N ARG A 75 5.40 3.94 1.03
CA ARG A 75 4.68 5.21 0.83
C ARG A 75 5.19 6.30 1.77
N GLY A 76 5.30 5.97 3.06
CA GLY A 76 5.71 6.94 4.08
C GLY A 76 7.16 7.39 3.91
N GLU A 77 8.04 6.48 3.47
CA GLU A 77 9.44 6.77 3.18
C GLU A 77 9.56 7.68 1.95
N ILE A 78 8.93 7.34 0.83
CA ILE A 78 8.97 8.12 -0.41
C ILE A 78 8.40 9.54 -0.24
N LEU A 79 7.33 9.69 0.55
CA LEU A 79 6.76 11.00 0.85
C LEU A 79 7.67 11.86 1.74
N ARG A 80 8.40 11.23 2.67
CA ARG A 80 9.32 11.92 3.58
C ARG A 80 10.48 12.55 2.85
N GLU A 81 10.98 11.86 1.81
CA GLU A 81 12.05 12.37 0.94
C GLU A 81 11.57 13.43 -0.06
N GLY A 82 10.27 13.78 -0.09
CA GLY A 82 9.78 14.91 -0.88
C GLY A 82 9.42 14.60 -2.33
N ALA A 83 9.18 13.34 -2.71
CA ALA A 83 8.97 12.93 -4.10
C ALA A 83 7.83 13.64 -4.87
N MET A 84 6.90 14.30 -4.17
CA MET A 84 5.68 14.84 -4.79
C MET A 84 5.95 15.96 -5.79
N SER A 85 6.88 16.88 -5.48
CA SER A 85 7.28 17.99 -6.37
C SER A 85 7.85 17.45 -7.68
N GLY A 86 8.84 16.57 -7.60
CA GLY A 86 9.50 15.96 -8.75
C GLY A 86 8.52 15.16 -9.63
N LEU A 87 7.63 14.37 -9.02
CA LEU A 87 6.66 13.56 -9.76
C LEU A 87 5.59 14.39 -10.48
N LEU A 88 5.14 15.50 -9.89
CA LEU A 88 4.17 16.39 -10.52
C LEU A 88 4.77 17.10 -11.73
N GLN A 89 6.01 17.59 -11.62
CA GLN A 89 6.73 18.20 -12.74
C GLN A 89 7.00 17.18 -13.85
N PHE A 90 7.48 15.99 -13.48
CA PHE A 90 7.74 14.90 -14.43
C PHE A 90 6.48 14.46 -15.21
N ASN A 91 5.26 14.65 -14.67
CA ASN A 91 4.02 14.25 -15.36
C ASN A 91 3.70 15.09 -16.61
N VAL A 92 4.18 16.34 -16.66
CA VAL A 92 3.76 17.33 -17.65
C VAL A 92 4.48 17.11 -19.00
N ASP A 93 5.76 16.72 -18.98
CA ASP A 93 6.66 16.87 -20.13
C ASP A 93 7.12 15.55 -20.79
N ARG A 94 6.37 14.45 -20.64
CA ARG A 94 6.92 13.10 -20.89
C ARG A 94 6.12 12.20 -21.84
N THR A 95 6.81 11.16 -22.32
CA THR A 95 6.27 10.09 -23.17
C THR A 95 5.05 9.41 -22.52
N ARG A 96 4.22 8.74 -23.33
CA ARG A 96 3.03 8.01 -22.83
C ARG A 96 3.36 6.99 -21.74
N ARG A 97 4.55 6.38 -21.78
CA ARG A 97 5.00 5.39 -20.77
C ARG A 97 5.35 6.08 -19.45
N ALA A 98 6.28 7.03 -19.47
CA ALA A 98 6.69 7.79 -18.29
C ALA A 98 5.48 8.42 -17.58
N LYS A 99 4.56 9.03 -18.35
CA LYS A 99 3.34 9.61 -17.80
C LYS A 99 2.48 8.58 -17.05
N LYS A 100 2.26 7.38 -17.62
CA LYS A 100 1.49 6.32 -16.96
C LYS A 100 2.14 5.86 -15.66
N MET A 101 3.46 5.69 -15.63
CA MET A 101 4.17 5.26 -14.41
C MET A 101 4.09 6.32 -13.31
N ALA A 102 4.33 7.58 -13.65
CA ALA A 102 4.21 8.69 -12.70
C ALA A 102 2.78 8.82 -12.15
N GLN A 103 1.75 8.70 -13.00
CA GLN A 103 0.36 8.71 -12.55
C GLN A 103 0.05 7.54 -11.60
N ALA A 104 0.52 6.33 -11.93
CA ALA A 104 0.33 5.17 -11.07
C ALA A 104 0.99 5.36 -9.70
N LEU A 105 2.23 5.86 -9.67
CA LEU A 105 2.93 6.15 -8.41
C LEU A 105 2.21 7.25 -7.60
N LEU A 106 1.82 8.36 -8.25
CA LEU A 106 1.05 9.43 -7.59
C LEU A 106 -0.26 8.91 -6.97
N LEU A 107 -0.94 7.96 -7.61
CA LEU A 107 -2.14 7.33 -7.06
C LEU A 107 -1.84 6.46 -5.82
N LEU A 108 -0.74 5.72 -5.83
CA LEU A 108 -0.30 4.93 -4.66
C LEU A 108 0.12 5.82 -3.50
N LEU A 109 0.75 6.96 -3.79
CA LEU A 109 1.20 7.92 -2.78
C LEU A 109 0.06 8.76 -2.18
N ARG A 110 -1.04 8.98 -2.91
CA ARG A 110 -2.23 9.64 -2.37
C ARG A 110 -2.86 8.81 -1.25
N ASP A 111 -3.32 9.49 -0.21
CA ASP A 111 -4.14 8.87 0.84
C ASP A 111 -5.51 8.50 0.27
N CYS A 112 -5.66 7.28 -0.25
CA CYS A 112 -6.97 6.64 -0.32
C CYS A 112 -7.35 6.11 1.07
N CYS A 113 -7.52 7.00 2.05
CA CYS A 113 -8.08 6.64 3.34
C CYS A 113 -9.37 7.43 3.57
N SER A 114 -10.48 6.83 3.13
CA SER A 114 -11.78 7.03 3.79
C SER A 114 -12.74 5.84 3.64
N SER A 115 -12.47 4.86 2.77
CA SER A 115 -13.34 3.69 2.57
C SER A 115 -12.77 2.35 3.10
N LEU A 116 -11.51 2.00 2.83
CA LEU A 116 -11.01 0.64 3.10
C LEU A 116 -10.63 0.36 4.57
N THR A 117 -10.13 1.35 5.31
CA THR A 117 -9.94 1.22 6.77
C THR A 117 -11.27 1.26 7.51
N ARG A 118 -12.25 2.02 6.99
CA ARG A 118 -13.62 2.02 7.51
C ARG A 118 -14.27 0.66 7.33
N ASP A 119 -14.00 -0.03 6.22
CA ASP A 119 -14.50 -1.39 5.99
C ASP A 119 -13.77 -2.44 6.84
N SER A 120 -12.45 -2.35 7.05
CA SER A 120 -11.72 -3.25 7.96
C SER A 120 -12.15 -3.05 9.41
N ILE A 121 -12.26 -1.80 9.88
CA ILE A 121 -12.74 -1.46 11.23
C ILE A 121 -14.22 -1.85 11.36
N ARG A 122 -15.07 -1.57 10.37
CA ARG A 122 -16.49 -1.99 10.38
C ARG A 122 -16.63 -3.51 10.40
N LYS A 123 -15.82 -4.25 9.65
CA LYS A 123 -15.81 -5.72 9.67
C LYS A 123 -15.37 -6.24 11.04
N GLN A 124 -14.30 -5.69 11.60
CA GLN A 124 -13.82 -6.05 12.93
C GLN A 124 -14.89 -5.76 14.00
N TRP A 125 -15.52 -4.58 13.98
CA TRP A 125 -16.54 -4.19 14.96
C TRP A 125 -17.81 -5.03 14.82
N LYS A 126 -18.19 -5.41 13.59
CA LYS A 126 -19.28 -6.36 13.35
C LYS A 126 -18.97 -7.74 13.92
N ASN A 127 -17.74 -8.22 13.79
CA ASN A 127 -17.33 -9.52 14.33
C ASN A 127 -17.35 -9.50 15.87
N VAL A 128 -16.83 -8.45 16.50
CA VAL A 128 -16.86 -8.29 17.97
C VAL A 128 -18.30 -8.24 18.51
N LEU A 129 -19.19 -7.49 17.84
CA LEU A 129 -20.60 -7.44 18.22
C LEU A 129 -21.33 -8.78 18.01
N LEU A 130 -20.98 -9.54 16.96
CA LEU A 130 -21.52 -10.87 16.72
C LEU A 130 -21.05 -11.86 17.79
N GLU A 131 -19.77 -11.84 18.16
CA GLU A 131 -19.25 -12.68 19.24
C GLU A 131 -19.93 -12.35 20.57
N GLN A 132 -20.05 -11.07 20.93
CA GLN A 132 -20.81 -10.66 22.12
C GLN A 132 -22.28 -11.08 22.05
N ALA A 133 -22.93 -10.98 20.88
CA ALA A 133 -24.32 -11.40 20.72
C ALA A 133 -24.46 -12.93 20.80
N MET A 134 -23.49 -13.70 20.31
CA MET A 134 -23.47 -15.17 20.44
C MET A 134 -23.26 -15.61 21.89
N GLU A 135 -22.43 -14.89 22.65
CA GLU A 135 -22.25 -15.11 24.09
C GLU A 135 -23.53 -14.82 24.90
N GLN A 136 -24.34 -13.85 24.45
CA GLN A 136 -25.64 -13.54 25.06
C GLN A 136 -26.75 -14.53 24.65
N ILE A 137 -26.47 -15.47 23.76
CA ILE A 137 -27.37 -16.57 23.36
C ILE A 137 -26.86 -17.88 24.00
N GLU A 138 -26.52 -17.85 25.30
CA GLU A 138 -26.66 -19.04 26.15
C GLU A 138 -28.16 -19.31 26.33
N MET A 139 -28.75 -19.88 25.28
CA MET A 139 -30.17 -20.16 25.15
C MET A 139 -30.41 -21.66 25.35
N GLU A 140 -29.88 -22.22 26.44
CA GLU A 140 -30.23 -23.57 26.88
C GLU A 140 -31.35 -23.55 27.94
N ASP A 141 -31.55 -22.44 28.67
CA ASP A 141 -32.60 -22.34 29.70
C ASP A 141 -34.00 -21.91 29.20
N ILE A 142 -34.11 -21.34 28.00
CA ILE A 142 -35.41 -20.78 27.52
C ILE A 142 -36.30 -21.88 26.92
N VAL A 143 -35.72 -22.87 26.25
CA VAL A 143 -36.49 -23.94 25.59
C VAL A 143 -37.08 -24.90 26.61
N GLU A 144 -36.31 -25.25 27.65
CA GLU A 144 -36.76 -26.15 28.72
C GLU A 144 -37.83 -25.49 29.60
N THR A 145 -37.68 -24.20 29.93
CA THR A 145 -38.70 -23.45 30.67
C THR A 145 -40.00 -23.32 29.87
N GLY A 146 -39.90 -23.10 28.55
CA GLY A 146 -41.06 -23.01 27.67
C GLY A 146 -41.82 -24.33 27.52
N LEU A 147 -41.11 -25.46 27.43
CA LEU A 147 -41.72 -26.79 27.35
C LEU A 147 -42.45 -27.14 28.65
N ASN A 148 -41.82 -26.88 29.80
CA ASN A 148 -42.40 -27.14 31.12
C ASN A 148 -43.69 -26.34 31.36
N LEU A 149 -43.76 -25.09 30.90
CA LEU A 149 -44.97 -24.26 31.02
C LEU A 149 -46.12 -24.78 30.15
N VAL A 150 -45.81 -25.27 28.94
CA VAL A 150 -46.81 -25.83 28.02
C VAL A 150 -47.34 -27.16 28.55
N GLU A 151 -46.47 -28.02 29.09
CA GLU A 151 -46.90 -29.27 29.74
C GLU A 151 -47.81 -29.02 30.95
N GLU A 152 -47.51 -28.02 31.79
CA GLU A 152 -48.34 -27.66 32.93
C GLU A 152 -49.74 -27.15 32.50
N MET A 153 -49.80 -26.36 31.42
CA MET A 153 -51.08 -25.87 30.87
C MET A 153 -51.93 -27.00 30.30
N ILE A 154 -51.33 -28.01 29.66
CA ILE A 154 -52.05 -29.18 29.14
C ILE A 154 -52.61 -30.02 30.30
N ALA A 155 -51.85 -30.23 31.37
CA ALA A 155 -52.30 -30.99 32.54
C ALA A 155 -53.48 -30.33 33.27
N LYS A 156 -53.55 -28.99 33.28
CA LYS A 156 -54.66 -28.25 33.89
C LYS A 156 -55.95 -28.27 33.06
N LEU A 157 -55.87 -28.59 31.78
CA LEU A 157 -57.03 -28.68 30.88
C LEU A 157 -57.57 -30.12 30.73
N SER A 158 -56.84 -31.12 31.22
CA SER A 158 -57.20 -32.54 31.14
C SER A 158 -57.74 -33.13 32.45
N ALA A 159 -57.92 -32.31 33.50
CA ALA A 159 -58.56 -32.65 34.78
C ALA A 159 -59.92 -31.97 34.91
#